data_AF-A0A1U7GIU9-F1
#
_entry.id   AF-A0A1U7GIU9-F1
#
_cell.length_a   1.000
_cell.length_b   1.000
_cell.length_c   1.000
_cell.angle_alpha   90.00
_cell.angle_beta   90.00
_cell.angle_gamma   90.00
#
_symmetry.space_group_name_H-M   'P 1'
#
loop_
_entity.id
_entity.type
_entity.pdbx_description
1 polymer ?
#
loop_
_entity_poly.entity_id
_entity_poly.type
_entity_poly.pdbx_seq_one_letter_code
_entity_poly.pdbx_strand_id
1 'polypeptide(L)'
;MELPPKPSRVRRWSRRGVKILVGLVAFWLLVAYLVAPFFWTHYEHHPAMMDAPRVSLTAQGIPGDPLNVGLIGTKEELVRSMAAAGWDGADPVTLRTSLEIAGSVLRDRPYLDAPVSPLFVFGRKQDLAFEKPAGDSAKRRHHVRFWESTELGRDGAPLWIGAVTFDRSVGLSHRTGQITHHIAPDVDAERDALVAGLRERGRLREVFQVTGVGATLFGRNGGGDPYYTDGELTVGVLVAPGGEDDAPATLDNPPVIRLKEQLWSAVKPMLESIQADDEDAP
;
A
#
# COMPACT_ATOMS: atom_id res chain seq x y z
N MET A 1 -20.07 -72.73 -16.26
CA MET A 1 -19.11 -71.85 -15.57
C MET A 1 -18.97 -70.59 -16.41
N GLU A 2 -19.84 -69.60 -16.20
CA GLU A 2 -19.83 -68.36 -16.97
C GLU A 2 -18.83 -67.37 -16.34
N LEU A 3 -17.94 -66.82 -17.15
CA LEU A 3 -16.97 -65.80 -16.73
C LEU A 3 -17.66 -64.44 -16.61
N PRO A 4 -17.40 -63.66 -15.54
CA PRO A 4 -18.02 -62.36 -15.36
C PRO A 4 -17.53 -61.36 -16.44
N PRO A 5 -18.40 -60.48 -16.96
CA PRO A 5 -18.04 -59.53 -18.00
C PRO A 5 -16.98 -58.54 -17.50
N LYS A 6 -15.84 -58.45 -18.23
CA LYS A 6 -14.79 -57.45 -17.95
C LYS A 6 -15.39 -56.04 -18.13
N PRO A 7 -15.32 -55.16 -17.12
CA PRO A 7 -15.87 -53.81 -17.25
C PRO A 7 -15.15 -53.05 -18.36
N SER A 8 -15.91 -52.57 -19.35
CA SER A 8 -15.40 -51.87 -20.52
C SER A 8 -14.58 -50.63 -20.11
N ARG A 9 -13.41 -50.45 -20.74
CA ARG A 9 -12.46 -49.34 -20.47
C ARG A 9 -13.17 -47.98 -20.51
N VAL A 10 -14.15 -47.80 -21.40
CA VAL A 10 -14.95 -46.58 -21.60
C VAL A 10 -15.68 -46.12 -20.32
N ARG A 11 -16.27 -47.06 -19.55
CA ARG A 11 -16.98 -46.76 -18.29
C ARG A 11 -16.06 -46.32 -17.15
N ARG A 12 -14.77 -46.66 -17.23
CA ARG A 12 -13.75 -46.29 -16.23
C ARG A 12 -13.18 -44.89 -16.49
N TRP A 13 -13.07 -44.49 -17.76
CA TRP A 13 -12.68 -43.14 -18.17
C TRP A 13 -13.78 -42.11 -17.90
N SER A 14 -15.07 -42.46 -18.08
CA SER A 14 -16.19 -41.57 -17.73
C SER A 14 -16.27 -41.29 -16.23
N ARG A 15 -16.06 -42.30 -15.38
CA ARG A 15 -16.04 -42.13 -13.91
C ARG A 15 -14.87 -41.29 -13.42
N ARG A 16 -13.71 -41.38 -14.07
CA ARG A 16 -12.55 -40.51 -13.74
C ARG A 16 -12.80 -39.07 -14.17
N GLY A 17 -13.34 -38.85 -15.37
CA GLY A 17 -13.72 -37.53 -15.85
C GLY A 17 -14.77 -36.85 -14.95
N VAL A 18 -15.80 -37.60 -14.53
CA VAL A 18 -16.81 -37.08 -13.59
C VAL A 18 -16.20 -36.72 -12.24
N LYS A 19 -15.28 -37.54 -11.70
CA LYS A 19 -14.58 -37.21 -10.44
C LYS A 19 -13.71 -35.96 -10.55
N ILE A 20 -13.00 -35.79 -11.67
CA ILE A 20 -12.20 -34.59 -11.92
C ILE A 20 -13.12 -33.36 -12.01
N LEU A 21 -14.23 -33.46 -12.76
CA LEU A 21 -15.19 -32.37 -12.88
C LEU A 21 -15.80 -31.99 -11.53
N VAL A 22 -16.23 -32.97 -10.73
CA VAL A 22 -16.74 -32.73 -9.37
C VAL A 22 -15.67 -32.08 -8.49
N GLY A 23 -14.42 -32.52 -8.59
CA GLY A 23 -13.30 -31.89 -7.89
C GLY A 23 -13.07 -30.44 -8.30
N LEU A 24 -13.09 -30.14 -9.61
CA LEU A 24 -12.94 -28.78 -10.13
C LEU A 24 -14.10 -27.87 -9.70
N VAL A 25 -15.34 -28.38 -9.73
CA VAL A 25 -16.52 -27.62 -9.28
C VAL A 25 -16.47 -27.38 -7.77
N ALA A 26 -16.11 -28.38 -6.96
CA ALA A 26 -15.95 -28.23 -5.52
C ALA A 26 -14.83 -27.22 -5.17
N PHE A 27 -13.70 -27.27 -5.89
CA PHE A 27 -12.63 -26.30 -5.77
C PHE A 27 -13.09 -24.90 -6.17
N TRP A 28 -13.81 -24.75 -7.28
CA TRP A 28 -14.37 -23.47 -7.69
C TRP A 28 -15.35 -22.91 -6.65
N LEU A 29 -16.24 -23.74 -6.09
CA LEU A 29 -17.16 -23.32 -5.03
C LEU A 29 -16.41 -22.88 -3.76
N LEU A 30 -15.38 -23.63 -3.36
CA LEU A 30 -14.51 -23.26 -2.23
C LEU A 30 -13.87 -21.89 -2.48
N VAL A 31 -13.28 -21.71 -3.66
CA VAL A 31 -12.59 -20.46 -4.01
C VAL A 31 -13.59 -19.31 -4.11
N ALA A 32 -14.68 -19.45 -4.84
CA ALA A 32 -15.61 -18.36 -5.14
C ALA A 32 -16.46 -17.92 -3.93
N TYR A 33 -16.74 -18.83 -2.98
CA TYR A 33 -17.68 -18.54 -1.88
C TYR A 33 -17.06 -18.55 -0.50
N LEU A 34 -15.85 -19.08 -0.33
CA LEU A 34 -15.12 -19.01 0.95
C LEU A 34 -13.85 -18.18 0.81
N VAL A 35 -12.99 -18.47 -0.18
CA VAL A 35 -11.68 -17.81 -0.30
C VAL A 35 -11.78 -16.38 -0.86
N ALA A 36 -12.51 -16.18 -1.96
CA ALA A 36 -12.65 -14.88 -2.58
C ALA A 36 -13.35 -13.88 -1.64
N PRO A 37 -14.55 -14.15 -1.10
CA PRO A 37 -15.18 -13.23 -0.15
C PRO A 37 -14.28 -12.90 1.04
N PHE A 38 -13.45 -13.84 1.49
CA PHE A 38 -12.48 -13.61 2.57
C PHE A 38 -11.39 -12.58 2.21
N PHE A 39 -10.92 -12.51 0.96
CA PHE A 39 -10.04 -11.42 0.54
C PHE A 39 -10.75 -10.07 0.48
N TRP A 40 -12.05 -10.07 0.12
CA TRP A 40 -12.89 -8.89 0.01
C TRP A 40 -13.64 -8.49 1.29
N THR A 41 -13.56 -9.26 2.38
CA THR A 41 -14.21 -8.89 3.64
C THR A 41 -13.48 -7.73 4.30
N HIS A 42 -14.19 -6.61 4.42
CA HIS A 42 -13.75 -5.39 5.10
C HIS A 42 -13.56 -5.61 6.59
N TYR A 43 -12.39 -5.23 7.10
CA TYR A 43 -12.16 -5.03 8.53
C TYR A 43 -11.86 -3.56 8.77
N GLU A 44 -12.76 -2.92 9.51
CA GLU A 44 -12.73 -1.48 9.72
C GLU A 44 -12.67 -1.22 11.22
N HIS A 45 -11.48 -0.89 11.71
CA HIS A 45 -11.29 -0.38 13.07
C HIS A 45 -11.71 1.10 13.20
N HIS A 46 -12.13 1.75 12.11
CA HIS A 46 -12.47 3.17 12.11
C HIS A 46 -13.59 3.50 11.11
N PRO A 47 -14.76 3.99 11.56
CA PRO A 47 -15.87 4.38 10.69
C PRO A 47 -15.49 5.43 9.64
N ALA A 48 -14.56 6.34 9.99
CA ALA A 48 -14.12 7.38 9.07
C ALA A 48 -13.34 6.91 7.83
N MET A 49 -13.00 5.62 7.77
CA MET A 49 -12.27 5.01 6.64
C MET A 49 -13.19 4.22 5.69
N MET A 50 -14.48 4.07 6.01
CA MET A 50 -15.43 3.31 5.18
C MET A 50 -15.62 3.92 3.79
N ASP A 51 -15.79 5.24 3.75
CA ASP A 51 -16.05 6.04 2.55
C ASP A 51 -14.81 6.77 2.03
N ALA A 52 -13.65 6.55 2.67
CA ALA A 52 -12.41 7.15 2.23
C ALA A 52 -12.03 6.67 0.82
N PRO A 53 -11.52 7.56 -0.06
CA PRO A 53 -10.94 7.16 -1.33
C PRO A 53 -9.85 6.11 -1.11
N ARG A 54 -9.79 5.11 -1.99
CA ARG A 54 -8.82 4.01 -1.90
C ARG A 54 -7.63 4.18 -2.84
N VAL A 55 -7.78 5.07 -3.82
CA VAL A 55 -6.78 5.40 -4.83
C VAL A 55 -6.74 6.90 -5.02
N SER A 56 -5.55 7.44 -5.28
CA SER A 56 -5.41 8.82 -5.74
C SER A 56 -5.81 8.95 -7.20
N LEU A 57 -6.01 10.18 -7.68
CA LEU A 57 -6.33 10.49 -9.06
C LEU A 57 -5.30 11.46 -9.65
N THR A 58 -4.99 11.34 -10.94
CA THR A 58 -4.28 12.39 -11.68
C THR A 58 -5.22 13.56 -11.97
N ALA A 59 -4.68 14.68 -12.47
CA ALA A 59 -5.50 15.82 -12.90
C ALA A 59 -6.52 15.47 -14.02
N GLN A 60 -6.28 14.38 -14.76
CA GLN A 60 -7.16 13.87 -15.81
C GLN A 60 -8.16 12.82 -15.29
N GLY A 61 -8.20 12.57 -13.98
CA GLY A 61 -9.07 11.57 -13.37
C GLY A 61 -8.61 10.12 -13.56
N ILE A 62 -7.35 9.89 -13.95
CA ILE A 62 -6.80 8.54 -14.07
C ILE A 62 -6.45 8.03 -12.66
N PRO A 63 -6.80 6.78 -12.30
CA PRO A 63 -6.34 6.16 -11.07
C PRO A 63 -4.82 6.23 -10.95
N GLY A 64 -4.36 6.89 -9.88
CA GLY A 64 -2.97 7.09 -9.50
C GLY A 64 -2.46 5.96 -8.61
N ASP A 65 -1.67 6.33 -7.60
CA ASP A 65 -1.12 5.39 -6.62
C ASP A 65 -2.21 4.95 -5.63
N PRO A 66 -2.18 3.68 -5.15
CA PRO A 66 -3.07 3.20 -4.11
C PRO A 66 -2.78 3.89 -2.78
N LEU A 67 -3.84 4.22 -2.02
CA LEU A 67 -3.67 4.74 -0.67
C LEU A 67 -3.43 3.55 0.26
N ASN A 68 -2.26 3.50 0.89
CA ASN A 68 -1.76 2.33 1.62
C ASN A 68 -1.26 2.65 3.03
N VAL A 69 -1.20 3.93 3.42
CA VAL A 69 -0.84 4.36 4.78
C VAL A 69 -1.80 5.42 5.32
N GLY A 70 -2.03 5.41 6.63
CA GLY A 70 -2.72 6.47 7.35
C GLY A 70 -1.96 6.90 8.60
N LEU A 71 -2.02 8.17 8.97
CA LEU A 71 -1.48 8.69 10.22
C LEU A 71 -2.54 9.52 10.94
N ILE A 72 -2.76 9.26 12.22
CA ILE A 72 -3.68 10.02 13.07
C ILE A 72 -2.85 10.93 13.97
N GLY A 73 -3.07 12.24 13.88
CA GLY A 73 -2.37 13.25 14.64
C GLY A 73 -2.40 14.61 13.96
N THR A 74 -1.92 15.63 14.67
CA THR A 74 -1.78 16.99 14.15
C THR A 74 -0.78 17.06 13.01
N LYS A 75 -0.89 18.09 12.18
CA LYS A 75 0.06 18.35 11.09
C LYS A 75 1.50 18.43 11.60
N GLU A 76 1.68 19.06 12.75
CA GLU A 76 2.98 19.25 13.39
C GLU A 76 3.57 17.94 13.90
N GLU A 77 2.74 17.05 14.48
CA GLU A 77 3.17 15.70 14.86
C GLU A 77 3.60 14.88 13.65
N LEU A 78 2.86 14.97 12.54
CA LEU A 78 3.19 14.26 11.31
C LEU A 78 4.55 14.73 10.78
N VAL A 79 4.72 16.04 10.59
CA VAL A 79 5.97 16.61 10.08
C VAL A 79 7.16 16.25 10.97
N ARG A 80 7.03 16.36 12.30
CA ARG A 80 8.09 15.99 13.26
C ARG A 80 8.42 14.49 13.21
N SER A 81 7.40 13.65 13.08
CA SER A 81 7.58 12.20 13.04
C SER A 81 8.30 11.75 11.78
N MET A 82 7.90 12.30 10.63
CA MET A 82 8.56 12.07 9.33
C MET A 82 10.02 12.53 9.36
N ALA A 83 10.25 13.74 9.84
CA ALA A 83 11.59 14.30 10.06
C ALA A 83 12.49 13.39 10.92
N ALA A 84 11.96 12.92 12.06
CA ALA A 84 12.69 12.04 12.98
C ALA A 84 13.01 10.66 12.36
N ALA A 85 12.17 10.18 11.44
CA ALA A 85 12.40 8.98 10.64
C ALA A 85 13.33 9.21 9.42
N GLY A 86 13.86 10.42 9.28
CA GLY A 86 14.83 10.79 8.27
C GLY A 86 14.23 11.11 6.91
N TRP A 87 12.92 11.39 6.86
CA TRP A 87 12.25 11.88 5.66
C TRP A 87 12.41 13.39 5.53
N ASP A 88 12.74 13.83 4.32
CA ASP A 88 12.89 15.23 3.96
C ASP A 88 11.61 15.71 3.24
N GLY A 89 11.37 17.01 3.28
CA GLY A 89 10.22 17.61 2.63
C GLY A 89 10.34 17.70 1.11
N ALA A 90 9.38 17.14 0.36
CA ALA A 90 9.39 17.17 -1.10
C ALA A 90 8.79 18.46 -1.71
N ASP A 91 7.98 19.21 -0.95
CA ASP A 91 7.50 20.55 -1.34
C ASP A 91 7.85 21.58 -0.23
N PRO A 92 8.91 22.40 -0.42
CA PRO A 92 9.41 23.28 0.61
C PRO A 92 8.43 24.41 0.96
N VAL A 93 7.50 24.76 0.08
CA VAL A 93 6.56 25.88 0.33
C VAL A 93 5.53 25.47 1.39
N THR A 94 4.96 24.27 1.30
CA THR A 94 3.94 23.80 2.26
C THR A 94 4.54 23.40 3.61
N LEU A 95 5.81 22.98 3.61
CA LEU A 95 6.51 22.55 4.81
C LEU A 95 7.17 23.70 5.58
N ARG A 96 7.65 24.77 4.93
CA ARG A 96 8.26 25.93 5.62
C ARG A 96 7.35 26.52 6.70
N THR A 97 6.07 26.73 6.41
CA THR A 97 5.09 27.26 7.38
C THR A 97 4.89 26.34 8.59
N SER A 98 5.06 25.02 8.40
CA SER A 98 4.88 24.01 9.48
C SER A 98 6.19 23.77 10.25
N LEU A 99 7.33 23.92 9.58
CA LEU A 99 8.68 23.75 10.13
C LEU A 99 9.13 24.95 10.99
N GLU A 100 8.65 26.16 10.71
CA GLU A 100 8.81 27.32 11.60
C GLU A 100 8.22 27.08 13.00
N ILE A 101 7.22 26.20 13.10
CA ILE A 101 6.58 25.79 14.37
C ILE A 101 7.26 24.52 14.96
N ALA A 102 7.82 23.65 14.11
CA ALA A 102 8.35 22.34 14.53
C ALA A 102 9.85 22.31 14.88
N GLY A 103 10.62 23.39 14.64
CA GLY A 103 12.05 23.46 14.95
C GLY A 103 12.92 22.76 13.91
N SER A 104 13.46 23.56 12.98
CA SER A 104 14.58 23.29 12.06
C SER A 104 14.80 21.83 11.62
N VAL A 105 13.96 21.33 10.70
CA VAL A 105 14.20 20.09 9.95
C VAL A 105 14.42 20.37 8.45
N LEU A 106 15.22 21.40 8.15
CA LEU A 106 15.68 21.63 6.77
C LEU A 106 17.10 21.10 6.64
N ARG A 107 17.23 19.95 5.98
CA ARG A 107 18.51 19.54 5.42
C ARG A 107 18.67 20.30 4.10
N ASP A 108 19.68 21.16 4.00
CA ASP A 108 20.05 21.89 2.77
C ASP A 108 20.51 20.90 1.68
N ARG A 109 19.55 20.25 1.00
CA ARG A 109 19.79 19.43 -0.18
C ARG A 109 19.46 20.27 -1.42
N PRO A 110 20.41 20.48 -2.34
CA PRO A 110 20.13 21.09 -3.63
C PRO A 110 19.09 20.26 -4.38
N TYR A 111 17.92 20.86 -4.61
CA TYR A 111 16.85 20.30 -5.41
C TYR A 111 17.31 20.19 -6.86
N LEU A 112 17.57 18.97 -7.34
CA LEU A 112 17.81 18.68 -8.74
C LEU A 112 16.69 17.74 -9.24
N ASP A 113 15.80 18.36 -10.02
CA ASP A 113 14.84 17.80 -10.95
C ASP A 113 13.45 17.30 -10.49
N ALA A 114 12.47 17.97 -11.14
CA ALA A 114 11.05 17.68 -11.37
C ALA A 114 10.08 17.77 -10.18
N PRO A 115 9.14 18.75 -10.18
CA PRO A 115 8.06 18.80 -9.19
C PRO A 115 7.27 17.50 -9.19
N VAL A 116 7.02 16.98 -7.99
CA VAL A 116 6.14 15.83 -7.77
C VAL A 116 4.81 16.10 -8.49
N SER A 117 4.46 15.23 -9.44
CA SER A 117 3.20 15.39 -10.17
C SER A 117 2.02 15.44 -9.18
N PRO A 118 1.08 16.38 -9.36
CA PRO A 118 -0.03 16.52 -8.44
C PRO A 118 -0.93 15.29 -8.53
N LEU A 119 -1.22 14.72 -7.36
CA LEU A 119 -2.21 13.67 -7.19
C LEU A 119 -3.34 14.22 -6.33
N PHE A 120 -4.54 13.75 -6.61
CA PHE A 120 -5.77 14.30 -6.06
C PHE A 120 -6.50 13.23 -5.26
N VAL A 121 -6.84 13.58 -4.03
CA VAL A 121 -7.73 12.83 -3.14
C VAL A 121 -8.71 13.86 -2.59
N PHE A 122 -9.98 13.50 -2.39
CA PHE A 122 -11.03 14.44 -1.97
C PHE A 122 -11.18 15.67 -2.91
N GLY A 123 -10.86 15.51 -4.20
CA GLY A 123 -10.93 16.59 -5.19
C GLY A 123 -9.85 17.67 -5.04
N ARG A 124 -8.82 17.46 -4.21
CA ARG A 124 -7.77 18.45 -3.92
C ARG A 124 -6.37 17.84 -4.02
N LYS A 125 -5.38 18.69 -4.36
CA LYS A 125 -3.96 18.33 -4.42
C LYS A 125 -3.48 17.88 -3.02
N GLN A 126 -2.46 17.01 -2.98
CA GLN A 126 -1.79 16.60 -1.74
C GLN A 126 -1.40 17.80 -0.87
N ASP A 127 -1.55 17.64 0.44
CA ASP A 127 -1.16 18.66 1.43
C ASP A 127 0.31 18.60 1.74
N LEU A 128 0.82 17.39 1.97
CA LEU A 128 2.20 17.16 2.37
C LEU A 128 2.80 16.10 1.46
N ALA A 129 4.09 16.27 1.17
CA ALA A 129 4.87 15.28 0.45
C ALA A 129 6.26 15.19 1.09
N PHE A 130 6.75 13.97 1.24
CA PHE A 130 8.06 13.68 1.80
C PHE A 130 8.82 12.72 0.91
N GLU A 131 10.14 12.84 0.94
CA GLU A 131 11.07 11.99 0.23
C GLU A 131 12.19 11.49 1.13
N LYS A 132 12.70 10.30 0.83
CA LYS A 132 13.89 9.75 1.50
C LYS A 132 14.79 9.11 0.43
N PRO A 133 16.04 9.57 0.28
CA PRO A 133 16.96 9.03 -0.73
C PRO A 133 17.20 7.54 -0.55
N ALA A 134 17.33 6.82 -1.67
CA ALA A 134 17.69 5.41 -1.69
C ALA A 134 18.98 5.20 -2.48
N GLY A 135 20.10 5.08 -1.76
CA GLY A 135 21.44 5.05 -2.34
C GLY A 135 21.90 6.41 -2.85
N ASP A 136 22.81 6.41 -3.83
CA ASP A 136 23.54 7.61 -4.28
C ASP A 136 22.90 8.32 -5.49
N SER A 137 21.75 7.85 -5.98
CA SER A 137 21.09 8.39 -7.19
C SER A 137 19.83 9.15 -6.85
N ALA A 138 19.68 10.37 -7.38
CA ALA A 138 18.44 11.16 -7.29
C ALA A 138 17.24 10.49 -7.99
N LYS A 139 17.47 9.51 -8.87
CA LYS A 139 16.41 8.75 -9.56
C LYS A 139 15.74 7.71 -8.68
N ARG A 140 16.32 7.42 -7.51
CA ARG A 140 15.84 6.40 -6.57
C ARG A 140 15.55 7.02 -5.22
N ARG A 141 14.27 7.00 -4.83
CA ARG A 141 13.83 7.57 -3.56
C ARG A 141 12.55 6.91 -3.09
N HIS A 142 12.42 6.78 -1.79
CA HIS A 142 11.13 6.56 -1.16
C HIS A 142 10.37 7.87 -1.19
N HIS A 143 9.07 7.81 -1.49
CA HIS A 143 8.24 8.98 -1.63
C HIS A 143 6.86 8.74 -1.02
N VAL A 144 6.36 9.68 -0.23
CA VAL A 144 5.02 9.60 0.35
C VAL A 144 4.29 10.92 0.21
N ARG A 145 3.01 10.85 -0.13
CA ARG A 145 2.09 11.98 -0.16
C ARG A 145 1.01 11.78 0.90
N PHE A 146 0.59 12.85 1.55
CA PHE A 146 -0.51 12.85 2.51
C PHE A 146 -1.57 13.88 2.15
N TRP A 147 -2.82 13.50 2.41
CA TRP A 147 -4.00 14.33 2.36
C TRP A 147 -4.70 14.25 3.71
N GLU A 148 -5.00 15.41 4.30
CA GLU A 148 -5.88 15.50 5.46
C GLU A 148 -7.30 15.03 5.10
N SER A 149 -7.82 14.06 5.82
CA SER A 149 -9.19 13.59 5.62
C SER A 149 -10.19 14.70 5.99
N THR A 150 -11.32 14.73 5.29
CA THR A 150 -12.46 15.58 5.69
C THR A 150 -13.12 15.09 6.98
N GLU A 151 -12.81 13.88 7.40
CA GLU A 151 -13.31 13.25 8.62
C GLU A 151 -12.22 13.20 9.69
N LEU A 152 -12.62 13.37 10.95
CA LEU A 152 -11.70 13.23 12.07
C LEU A 152 -11.34 11.75 12.28
N GLY A 153 -10.09 11.53 12.66
CA GLY A 153 -9.60 10.26 13.16
C GLY A 153 -10.05 10.00 14.59
N ARG A 154 -9.24 9.25 15.33
CA ARG A 154 -9.57 8.84 16.70
C ARG A 154 -9.51 10.04 17.65
N ASP A 155 -10.43 10.08 18.61
CA ASP A 155 -10.51 11.11 19.66
C ASP A 155 -10.58 12.56 19.13
N GLY A 156 -11.07 12.73 17.89
CA GLY A 156 -11.16 14.03 17.23
C GLY A 156 -9.83 14.55 16.65
N ALA A 157 -8.76 13.75 16.66
CA ALA A 157 -7.50 14.11 16.02
C ALA A 157 -7.61 14.04 14.49
N PRO A 158 -6.88 14.89 13.74
CA PRO A 158 -6.87 14.82 12.29
C PRO A 158 -6.37 13.46 11.78
N LEU A 159 -7.01 12.96 10.74
CA LEU A 159 -6.59 11.76 10.02
C LEU A 159 -5.92 12.18 8.72
N TRP A 160 -4.73 11.67 8.46
CA TRP A 160 -3.99 11.84 7.21
C TRP A 160 -4.00 10.52 6.46
N ILE A 161 -4.48 10.52 5.24
CA ILE A 161 -4.40 9.37 4.34
C ILE A 161 -3.26 9.61 3.36
N GLY A 162 -2.49 8.57 3.07
CA GLY A 162 -1.33 8.68 2.22
C GLY A 162 -1.10 7.52 1.27
N ALA A 163 -0.28 7.82 0.27
CA ALA A 163 0.27 6.87 -0.68
C ALA A 163 1.78 6.94 -0.58
N VAL A 164 2.40 5.85 -0.12
CA VAL A 164 3.86 5.69 -0.11
C VAL A 164 4.29 4.71 -1.20
N THR A 165 5.29 5.11 -1.99
CA THR A 165 5.81 4.38 -3.13
C THR A 165 7.33 4.54 -3.22
N PHE A 166 7.98 3.60 -3.89
CA PHE A 166 9.41 3.69 -4.21
C PHE A 166 9.59 4.13 -5.64
N ASP A 167 10.18 5.29 -5.89
CA ASP A 167 10.62 5.66 -7.22
C ASP A 167 11.90 4.86 -7.53
N ARG A 168 11.86 3.97 -8.53
CA ARG A 168 13.00 3.13 -8.95
C ARG A 168 13.80 3.72 -10.10
N SER A 169 13.15 4.53 -10.95
CA SER A 169 13.79 5.15 -12.11
C SER A 169 13.00 6.35 -12.63
N VAL A 170 13.58 7.07 -13.59
CA VAL A 170 12.92 8.13 -14.36
C VAL A 170 12.84 7.66 -15.82
N GLY A 171 11.66 7.80 -16.42
CA GLY A 171 11.41 7.37 -17.79
C GLY A 171 10.16 8.01 -18.38
N LEU A 172 9.65 7.46 -19.49
CA LEU A 172 8.43 7.93 -20.13
C LEU A 172 7.23 7.16 -19.59
N SER A 173 6.18 7.90 -19.20
CA SER A 173 4.89 7.34 -18.80
C SER A 173 4.35 6.42 -19.88
N HIS A 174 3.93 5.21 -19.49
CA HIS A 174 3.31 4.23 -20.38
C HIS A 174 1.93 4.69 -20.89
N ARG A 175 1.33 5.71 -20.26
CA ARG A 175 0.03 6.25 -20.66
C ARG A 175 0.12 7.52 -21.50
N THR A 176 1.03 8.42 -21.16
CA THR A 176 1.07 9.77 -21.75
C THR A 176 2.35 10.07 -22.53
N GLY A 177 3.38 9.24 -22.40
CA GLY A 177 4.71 9.51 -22.98
C GLY A 177 5.44 10.71 -22.35
N GLN A 178 4.92 11.28 -21.25
CA GLN A 178 5.58 12.36 -20.51
C GLN A 178 6.67 11.78 -19.59
N ILE A 179 7.70 12.58 -19.30
CA ILE A 179 8.72 12.18 -18.31
C ILE A 179 8.07 12.04 -16.94
N THR A 180 8.19 10.86 -16.33
CA THR A 180 7.68 10.51 -15.01
C THR A 180 8.70 9.69 -14.24
N HIS A 181 8.52 9.63 -12.92
CA HIS A 181 9.16 8.61 -12.11
C HIS A 181 8.37 7.31 -12.27
N HIS A 182 9.10 6.20 -12.40
CA HIS A 182 8.53 4.86 -12.36
C HIS A 182 8.62 4.32 -10.94
N ILE A 183 7.52 3.78 -10.44
CA ILE A 183 7.51 3.17 -9.11
C ILE A 183 7.95 1.70 -9.16
N ALA A 184 8.46 1.19 -8.05
CA ALA A 184 8.54 -0.25 -7.84
C ALA A 184 7.14 -0.82 -7.56
N PRO A 185 6.91 -2.07 -7.96
CA PRO A 185 5.59 -2.68 -7.91
C PRO A 185 5.14 -3.11 -6.50
N ASP A 186 6.06 -3.38 -5.58
CA ASP A 186 5.76 -3.78 -4.21
C ASP A 186 5.47 -2.55 -3.33
N VAL A 187 4.23 -2.09 -3.34
CA VAL A 187 3.84 -0.93 -2.52
C VAL A 187 3.67 -1.29 -1.03
N ASP A 188 3.57 -2.58 -0.70
CA ASP A 188 3.48 -3.05 0.68
C ASP A 188 4.84 -2.95 1.37
N ALA A 189 5.93 -3.29 0.70
CA ALA A 189 7.28 -3.10 1.24
C ALA A 189 7.55 -1.65 1.66
N GLU A 190 7.08 -0.69 0.86
CA GLU A 190 7.23 0.74 1.15
C GLU A 190 6.36 1.22 2.31
N ARG A 191 5.11 0.75 2.37
CA ARG A 191 4.21 0.94 3.51
C ARG A 191 4.85 0.41 4.80
N ASP A 192 5.34 -0.81 4.77
CA ASP A 192 5.87 -1.50 5.94
C ASP A 192 7.18 -0.85 6.40
N ALA A 193 8.04 -0.43 5.47
CA ALA A 193 9.28 0.29 5.77
C ALA A 193 9.01 1.68 6.39
N LEU A 194 8.01 2.42 5.90
CA LEU A 194 7.60 3.70 6.49
C LEU A 194 7.12 3.50 7.93
N VAL A 195 6.21 2.57 8.16
CA VAL A 195 5.62 2.30 9.49
C VAL A 195 6.69 1.79 10.46
N ALA A 196 7.56 0.87 10.01
CA ALA A 196 8.69 0.40 10.81
C ALA A 196 9.64 1.54 11.18
N GLY A 197 9.99 2.42 10.24
CA GLY A 197 10.86 3.56 10.49
C GLY A 197 10.28 4.57 11.49
N LEU A 198 8.96 4.77 11.49
CA LEU A 198 8.28 5.60 12.50
C LEU A 198 8.24 4.90 13.87
N ARG A 199 7.99 3.58 13.90
CA ARG A 199 7.97 2.77 15.12
C ARG A 199 9.33 2.73 15.81
N GLU A 200 10.40 2.47 15.06
CA GLU A 200 11.78 2.43 15.57
C GLU A 200 12.23 3.76 16.19
N ARG A 201 11.58 4.86 15.82
CA ARG A 201 11.86 6.22 16.33
C ARG A 201 10.90 6.66 17.44
N GLY A 202 10.09 5.74 17.98
CA GLY A 202 9.12 6.05 19.03
C GLY A 202 8.05 7.04 18.59
N ARG A 203 7.72 7.09 17.29
CA ARG A 203 6.78 8.09 16.74
C ARG A 203 5.35 7.60 16.63
N LEU A 204 5.11 6.33 16.94
CA LEU A 204 3.79 5.71 16.91
C LEU A 204 3.42 5.21 18.31
N ARG A 205 2.20 5.53 18.75
CA ARG A 205 1.57 5.02 19.98
C ARG A 205 0.72 3.78 19.72
N GLU A 206 0.11 3.72 18.54
CA GLU A 206 -0.67 2.57 18.10
C GLU A 206 -0.48 2.31 16.61
N VAL A 207 -0.64 1.05 16.22
CA VAL A 207 -0.68 0.64 14.80
C VAL A 207 -1.78 -0.39 14.61
N PHE A 208 -2.59 -0.21 13.56
CA PHE A 208 -3.62 -1.14 13.14
C PHE A 208 -3.85 -1.05 11.63
N GLN A 209 -4.50 -2.06 11.05
CA GLN A 209 -4.83 -2.07 9.61
C GLN A 209 -6.32 -1.81 9.40
N VAL A 210 -6.66 -1.23 8.25
CA VAL A 210 -8.03 -1.15 7.75
C VAL A 210 -8.03 -1.53 6.27
N THR A 211 -9.19 -1.93 5.75
CA THR A 211 -9.29 -2.29 4.33
C THR A 211 -9.05 -1.09 3.42
N GLY A 212 -7.98 -1.17 2.63
CA GLY A 212 -7.59 -0.18 1.63
C GLY A 212 -8.22 -0.47 0.28
N VAL A 213 -7.40 -0.54 -0.77
CA VAL A 213 -7.83 -0.83 -2.15
C VAL A 213 -8.31 -2.28 -2.37
N GLY A 214 -8.06 -3.17 -1.41
CA GLY A 214 -8.31 -4.60 -1.54
C GLY A 214 -7.21 -5.31 -2.33
N ALA A 215 -7.07 -6.62 -2.09
CA ALA A 215 -5.96 -7.40 -2.63
C ALA A 215 -5.86 -7.24 -4.16
N THR A 216 -4.69 -6.80 -4.62
CA THR A 216 -4.46 -6.40 -6.02
C THR A 216 -3.17 -7.05 -6.51
N LEU A 217 -3.26 -7.85 -7.58
CA LEU A 217 -2.11 -8.55 -8.17
C LEU A 217 -1.59 -7.88 -9.46
N PHE A 218 -2.45 -7.15 -10.18
CA PHE A 218 -2.17 -6.60 -11.49
C PHE A 218 -2.60 -5.12 -11.57
N GLY A 219 -2.33 -4.37 -10.50
CA GLY A 219 -2.66 -2.96 -10.40
C GLY A 219 -1.83 -2.11 -11.35
N ARG A 220 -2.35 -0.96 -11.78
CA ARG A 220 -1.58 0.06 -12.52
C ARG A 220 -1.84 1.45 -12.01
N ASN A 221 -0.78 2.22 -11.81
CA ASN A 221 -0.89 3.62 -11.38
C ASN A 221 -1.18 4.57 -12.56
N GLY A 222 -1.12 5.88 -12.27
CA GLY A 222 -1.41 6.96 -13.21
C GLY A 222 -0.38 7.07 -14.34
N GLY A 223 0.88 6.70 -14.09
CA GLY A 223 1.93 6.57 -15.10
C GLY A 223 1.82 5.27 -15.91
N GLY A 224 1.05 4.31 -15.42
CA GLY A 224 0.88 2.99 -16.00
C GLY A 224 1.83 1.93 -15.43
N ASP A 225 2.57 2.24 -14.36
CA ASP A 225 3.46 1.29 -13.69
C ASP A 225 2.65 0.19 -13.01
N PRO A 226 3.10 -1.08 -13.09
CA PRO A 226 2.46 -2.16 -12.38
C PRO A 226 2.67 -2.01 -10.86
N TYR A 227 1.67 -2.44 -10.07
CA TYR A 227 1.83 -2.62 -8.64
C TYR A 227 1.01 -3.82 -8.14
N TYR A 228 1.40 -4.33 -6.98
CA TYR A 228 0.65 -5.32 -6.23
C TYR A 228 0.61 -4.97 -4.74
N THR A 229 -0.45 -5.41 -4.05
CA THR A 229 -0.66 -5.16 -2.62
C THR A 229 -1.60 -6.20 -2.02
N ASP A 230 -1.40 -6.52 -0.73
CA ASP A 230 -2.36 -7.26 0.10
C ASP A 230 -3.72 -6.55 0.21
N GLY A 231 -3.77 -5.26 -0.14
CA GLY A 231 -4.98 -4.45 -0.20
C GLY A 231 -5.31 -3.72 1.08
N GLU A 232 -4.48 -3.82 2.10
CA GLU A 232 -4.70 -3.24 3.41
C GLU A 232 -3.99 -1.88 3.53
N LEU A 233 -4.59 -0.98 4.32
CA LEU A 233 -4.04 0.33 4.66
C LEU A 233 -3.60 0.29 6.11
N THR A 234 -2.31 0.53 6.36
CA THR A 234 -1.76 0.54 7.72
C THR A 234 -1.89 1.93 8.33
N VAL A 235 -2.59 2.04 9.45
CA VAL A 235 -2.82 3.28 10.19
C VAL A 235 -1.96 3.32 11.45
N GLY A 236 -1.18 4.40 11.61
CA GLY A 236 -0.43 4.70 12.82
C GLY A 236 -1.01 5.89 13.58
N VAL A 237 -1.12 5.80 14.90
CA VAL A 237 -1.45 6.95 15.76
C VAL A 237 -0.15 7.59 16.24
N LEU A 238 0.04 8.87 15.95
CA LEU A 238 1.27 9.60 16.26
C LEU A 238 1.38 9.89 17.77
N VAL A 239 2.61 9.95 18.26
CA VAL A 239 2.89 10.33 19.65
C VAL A 239 2.82 11.86 19.80
N ALA A 240 2.07 12.32 20.80
CA ALA A 240 1.98 13.74 21.12
C ALA A 240 3.33 14.30 21.63
N PRO A 241 3.60 15.61 21.46
CA PRO A 241 4.82 16.23 21.98
C PRO A 241 4.97 16.00 23.49
N GLY A 242 6.02 15.29 23.90
CA GLY A 242 6.31 15.01 25.31
C GLY A 242 5.62 13.80 25.93
N GLY A 243 4.94 12.95 25.13
CA GLY A 243 4.45 11.64 25.58
C GLY A 243 5.60 10.63 25.69
N GLU A 244 5.54 9.74 26.68
CA GLU A 244 6.56 8.70 26.94
C GLU A 244 6.60 7.60 25.87
N ASP A 245 7.83 7.10 25.65
CA ASP A 245 8.30 6.11 24.66
C ASP A 245 7.85 4.65 24.96
N ASP A 246 6.55 4.41 25.14
CA ASP A 246 6.07 3.02 25.17
C ASP A 246 5.95 2.46 23.75
N ALA A 247 6.40 1.22 23.56
CA ALA A 247 6.28 0.53 22.28
C ALA A 247 4.81 0.56 21.81
N PRO A 248 4.54 0.91 20.54
CA PRO A 248 3.17 1.11 20.11
C PRO A 248 2.34 -0.13 20.37
N ALA A 249 1.20 0.05 21.02
CA ALA A 249 0.21 -1.00 21.15
C ALA A 249 -0.23 -1.39 19.74
N THR A 250 0.15 -2.59 19.31
CA THR A 250 -0.35 -3.17 18.07
C THR A 250 -1.70 -3.76 18.41
N LEU A 251 -2.77 -3.24 17.80
CA LEU A 251 -4.07 -3.87 17.98
C LEU A 251 -4.00 -5.23 17.28
N ASP A 252 -4.38 -6.28 18.01
CA ASP A 252 -4.34 -7.63 17.46
C ASP A 252 -5.24 -7.69 16.21
N ASN A 253 -4.60 -7.89 15.07
CA ASN A 253 -5.27 -8.19 13.83
C ASN A 253 -6.16 -9.43 14.06
N PRO A 254 -7.46 -9.38 13.72
CA PRO A 254 -8.35 -10.51 13.94
C PRO A 254 -7.80 -11.76 13.22
N PRO A 255 -8.09 -12.99 13.70
CA PRO A 255 -7.48 -14.21 13.15
C PRO A 255 -7.54 -14.35 11.62
N VAL A 256 -8.56 -13.75 11.01
CA VAL A 256 -8.78 -13.60 9.57
C VAL A 256 -7.68 -12.79 8.86
N ILE A 257 -7.23 -11.66 9.40
CA ILE A 257 -6.17 -10.82 8.80
C ILE A 257 -4.82 -11.54 8.91
N ARG A 258 -4.55 -12.23 10.02
CA ARG A 258 -3.33 -13.05 10.16
C ARG A 258 -3.24 -14.18 9.13
N LEU A 259 -4.38 -14.79 8.78
CA LEU A 259 -4.42 -15.80 7.72
C LEU A 259 -4.19 -15.18 6.33
N LYS A 260 -4.73 -13.96 6.07
CA LYS A 260 -4.42 -13.21 4.83
C LYS A 260 -2.93 -12.91 4.72
N GLU A 261 -2.31 -12.39 5.79
CA GLU A 261 -0.88 -12.09 5.84
C GLU A 261 -0.04 -13.35 5.54
N GLN A 262 -0.40 -14.51 6.11
CA GLN A 262 0.29 -15.78 5.83
C GLN A 262 0.15 -16.20 4.36
N LEU A 263 -1.04 -16.12 3.79
CA LEU A 263 -1.26 -16.43 2.36
C LEU A 263 -0.49 -15.47 1.46
N TRP A 264 -0.51 -14.18 1.77
CA TRP A 264 0.22 -13.15 1.04
C TRP A 264 1.72 -13.39 1.09
N SER A 265 2.27 -13.69 2.27
CA SER A 265 3.69 -14.01 2.45
C SER A 265 4.14 -15.23 1.64
N ALA A 266 3.23 -16.16 1.34
CA ALA A 266 3.51 -17.32 0.49
C ALA A 266 3.45 -17.00 -1.01
N VAL A 267 2.64 -16.02 -1.41
CA VAL A 267 2.46 -15.61 -2.82
C VAL A 267 3.51 -14.58 -3.23
N LYS A 268 3.88 -13.67 -2.33
CA LYS A 268 4.81 -12.55 -2.60
C LYS A 268 6.12 -12.98 -3.28
N PRO A 269 6.84 -14.03 -2.84
CA PRO A 269 8.06 -14.47 -3.52
C PRO A 269 7.84 -14.91 -4.98
N MET A 270 6.66 -15.44 -5.32
CA MET A 270 6.34 -15.81 -6.70
C MET A 270 6.14 -14.57 -7.56
N LEU A 271 5.50 -13.52 -7.03
CA LEU A 271 5.31 -12.25 -7.75
C LEU A 271 6.64 -11.55 -8.00
N GLU A 272 7.52 -11.53 -6.99
CA GLU A 272 8.88 -11.02 -7.12
C GLU A 272 9.66 -11.76 -8.22
N SER A 273 9.56 -13.09 -8.29
CA SER A 273 10.21 -13.88 -9.35
C SER A 273 9.69 -13.60 -10.76
N ILE A 274 8.37 -13.46 -10.93
CA ILE A 274 7.77 -13.18 -12.24
C ILE A 274 8.23 -11.82 -12.77
N GLN A 275 8.40 -10.85 -11.89
CA GLN A 275 8.86 -9.52 -12.28
C GLN A 275 10.35 -9.45 -12.58
N ALA A 276 11.18 -10.21 -11.85
CA ALA A 276 12.59 -10.32 -12.19
C ALA A 276 12.77 -10.89 -13.61
N ASP A 277 11.96 -11.88 -13.99
CA ASP A 277 11.99 -12.47 -15.33
C ASP A 277 11.55 -11.47 -16.44
N ASP A 278 10.61 -10.58 -16.15
CA ASP A 278 10.15 -9.53 -17.09
C ASP A 278 11.16 -8.36 -17.23
N GLU A 279 11.95 -8.06 -16.18
CA GLU A 279 13.01 -7.02 -16.25
C GLU A 279 14.24 -7.49 -17.04
N ASP A 280 14.48 -8.81 -17.12
CA ASP A 280 15.59 -9.43 -17.87
C ASP A 280 15.21 -9.83 -19.32
N ALA A 281 13.98 -9.53 -19.76
CA ALA A 281 13.53 -9.80 -21.13
C ALA A 281 14.17 -8.82 -22.14
N PRO A 282 14.74 -9.30 -23.26
CA PRO A 282 15.56 -8.52 -24.19
C PRO A 282 14.80 -7.48 -25.03
#